data_AF-A0A3N0I1H2-F1
#
_entry.id   AF-A0A3N0I1H2-F1
#
_cell.length_a   1.000
_cell.length_b   1.000
_cell.length_c   1.000
_cell.angle_alpha   90.00
_cell.angle_beta   90.00
_cell.angle_gamma   90.00
#
_symmetry.space_group_name_H-M   'P 1'
#
loop_
_entity.id
_entity.type
_entity.pdbx_description
1 polymer ?
#
loop_
_entity_poly.entity_id
_entity_poly.type
_entity_poly.pdbx_seq_one_letter_code
_entity_poly.pdbx_strand_id
1 'polypeptide(L)'
;MATKKTKWTQEQYAQRLQEMKQEAHDKMWLYIEINAKEFNEESEPKVKNLTPCCKAMLDAMLEGDSFIVEPKIRTKIAGILTVRYYVDNLDPSRRKYADVQAEQA
;
A
#
# COMPACT_ATOMS: atom_id res chain seq x y z
N MET A 1 20.75 -19.86 -18.87
CA MET A 1 20.34 -20.12 -17.47
C MET A 1 19.16 -19.23 -17.14
N ALA A 2 17.99 -19.80 -16.84
CA ALA A 2 16.85 -18.99 -16.43
C ALA A 2 17.07 -18.54 -14.97
N THR A 3 17.49 -17.30 -14.77
CA THR A 3 17.50 -16.68 -13.45
C THR A 3 16.05 -16.62 -12.97
N LYS A 4 15.68 -17.51 -12.03
CA LYS A 4 14.38 -17.48 -11.37
C LYS A 4 14.30 -16.12 -10.67
N LYS A 5 13.55 -15.17 -11.23
CA LYS A 5 13.36 -13.85 -10.62
C LYS A 5 12.65 -14.08 -9.29
N THR A 6 13.34 -13.84 -8.18
CA THR A 6 12.74 -13.98 -6.84
C THR A 6 11.63 -12.96 -6.71
N LYS A 7 10.43 -13.42 -6.34
CA LYS A 7 9.28 -12.56 -6.11
C LYS A 7 9.59 -11.54 -5.02
N TRP A 8 9.08 -10.32 -5.16
CA TRP A 8 9.29 -9.30 -4.15
C TRP A 8 8.70 -9.69 -2.80
N THR A 9 9.41 -9.31 -1.74
CA THR A 9 8.94 -9.46 -0.36
C THR A 9 7.99 -8.32 0.00
N GLN A 10 7.26 -8.48 1.10
CA GLN A 10 6.40 -7.41 1.64
C GLN A 10 7.20 -6.13 1.92
N GLU A 11 8.43 -6.26 2.43
CA GLU A 11 9.31 -5.14 2.74
C GLU A 11 9.69 -4.34 1.49
N GLN A 12 9.95 -5.01 0.36
CA GLN A 12 10.25 -4.35 -0.91
C GLN A 12 9.05 -3.55 -1.43
N TYR A 13 7.84 -4.11 -1.32
CA TYR A 13 6.61 -3.37 -1.62
C TYR A 13 6.40 -2.19 -0.67
N ALA A 14 6.67 -2.36 0.63
CA ALA A 14 6.51 -1.30 1.62
C ALA A 14 7.49 -0.15 1.37
N GLN A 15 8.75 -0.47 1.06
CA GLN A 15 9.76 0.51 0.69
C GLN A 15 9.35 1.29 -0.56
N ARG A 16 8.95 0.59 -1.63
CA ARG A 16 8.51 1.25 -2.86
C ARG A 16 7.29 2.14 -2.64
N LEU A 17 6.33 1.70 -1.83
CA LEU A 17 5.15 2.49 -1.49
C LEU A 17 5.53 3.74 -0.68
N GLN A 18 6.49 3.64 0.24
CA GLN A 18 6.99 4.78 1.01
C GLN A 18 7.69 5.81 0.11
N GLU A 19 8.49 5.36 -0.86
CA GLU A 19 9.08 6.23 -1.88
C GLU A 19 8.00 6.98 -2.66
N MET A 20 6.96 6.28 -3.13
CA MET A 20 5.85 6.92 -3.86
C MET A 20 5.11 7.94 -3.01
N LYS A 21 4.91 7.68 -1.71
CA LYS A 21 4.33 8.64 -0.77
C LYS A 21 5.21 9.87 -0.61
N GLN A 22 6.52 9.67 -0.42
CA GLN A 22 7.47 10.77 -0.26
C GLN A 22 7.56 11.61 -1.53
N GLU A 23 7.67 10.99 -2.70
CA GLU A 23 7.68 11.69 -3.99
C GLU A 23 6.41 12.54 -4.20
N ALA A 24 5.25 12.06 -3.75
CA ALA A 24 4.00 12.80 -3.84
C ALA A 24 3.91 13.93 -2.81
N HIS A 25 4.42 13.70 -1.58
CA HIS A 25 4.55 14.73 -0.56
C HIS A 25 5.46 15.88 -1.03
N ASP A 26 6.62 15.55 -1.61
CA ASP A 26 7.58 16.52 -2.13
C ASP A 26 7.01 17.33 -3.31
N LYS A 27 6.06 16.76 -4.05
CA LYS A 27 5.26 17.44 -5.08
C LYS A 27 4.09 18.26 -4.51
N MET A 28 3.96 18.34 -3.20
CA MET A 28 2.86 19.00 -2.48
C MET A 28 1.47 18.47 -2.86
N TRP A 29 1.36 17.16 -3.11
CA TRP A 29 0.07 16.52 -3.34
C TRP A 29 -0.67 16.29 -2.03
N LEU A 30 -2.01 16.38 -2.08
CA LEU A 30 -2.84 16.09 -0.90
C LEU A 30 -2.90 14.59 -0.61
N TYR A 31 -3.03 13.78 -1.66
CA TYR A 31 -3.16 12.33 -1.54
C TYR A 31 -2.67 11.61 -2.80
N ILE A 32 -2.42 10.31 -2.66
CA ILE A 32 -2.25 9.37 -3.77
C ILE A 32 -3.24 8.23 -3.64
N GLU A 33 -3.76 7.77 -4.77
CA GLU A 33 -4.60 6.58 -4.84
C GLU A 33 -3.82 5.45 -5.48
N ILE A 34 -3.68 4.35 -4.75
CA ILE A 34 -2.90 3.20 -5.20
C ILE A 34 -3.81 1.98 -5.27
N ASN A 35 -3.92 1.40 -6.46
CA ASN A 35 -4.59 0.13 -6.69
C ASN A 35 -3.59 -1.03 -6.59
N ALA A 36 -3.95 -2.10 -5.87
CA ALA A 36 -3.04 -3.21 -5.61
C ALA A 36 -2.63 -4.00 -6.87
N LYS A 37 -3.51 -4.09 -7.88
CA LYS A 37 -3.18 -4.76 -9.14
C LYS A 37 -2.22 -3.92 -9.98
N GLU A 38 -2.48 -2.63 -10.11
CA GLU A 38 -1.61 -1.71 -10.84
C GLU A 38 -0.24 -1.60 -10.16
N PHE A 39 -0.22 -1.42 -8.84
CA PHE A 39 1.01 -1.35 -8.06
C PHE A 39 1.86 -2.63 -8.16
N ASN A 40 1.23 -3.82 -8.14
CA ASN A 40 1.92 -5.09 -8.35
C ASN A 40 2.48 -5.20 -9.77
N GLU A 41 1.74 -4.77 -10.80
CA GLU A 41 2.22 -4.82 -12.19
C GLU A 41 3.34 -3.82 -12.46
N GLU A 42 3.30 -2.63 -11.85
CA GLU A 42 4.37 -1.62 -11.96
C GLU A 42 5.65 -2.08 -11.26
N SER A 43 5.52 -2.69 -10.07
CA SER A 43 6.65 -3.15 -9.26
C SER A 43 7.25 -4.46 -9.80
N GLU A 44 6.38 -5.43 -10.14
CA GLU A 44 6.77 -6.74 -10.67
C GLU A 44 5.93 -7.12 -11.91
N PRO A 45 6.27 -6.58 -13.09
CA PRO A 45 5.52 -6.84 -14.31
C PRO A 45 5.39 -8.34 -14.61
N LYS A 46 4.19 -8.78 -15.00
CA LYS A 46 3.84 -10.17 -15.32
C LYS A 46 4.01 -11.16 -14.16
N VAL A 47 4.16 -10.70 -12.92
CA VAL A 47 4.28 -11.56 -11.72
C VAL A 47 3.07 -11.38 -10.81
N LYS A 48 2.25 -12.43 -10.70
CA LYS A 48 1.14 -12.46 -9.74
C LYS A 48 1.68 -12.60 -8.30
N ASN A 49 1.88 -11.48 -7.63
CA ASN A 49 2.41 -11.41 -6.25
C ASN A 49 1.59 -10.48 -5.35
N LEU A 50 0.25 -10.59 -5.46
CA LEU A 50 -0.69 -9.71 -4.77
C LEU A 50 -0.66 -9.85 -3.24
N THR A 51 -0.34 -11.02 -2.70
CA THR A 51 -0.34 -11.25 -1.24
C THR A 51 0.62 -10.32 -0.49
N PRO A 52 1.94 -10.32 -0.75
CA PRO A 52 2.86 -9.40 -0.09
C PRO A 52 2.59 -7.93 -0.46
N CYS A 53 2.15 -7.65 -1.69
CA CYS A 53 1.77 -6.31 -2.15
C CYS A 53 0.61 -5.73 -1.32
N CYS A 54 -0.52 -6.43 -1.22
CA CYS A 54 -1.68 -5.97 -0.46
C CYS A 54 -1.36 -5.83 1.04
N LYS A 55 -0.56 -6.76 1.60
CA LYS A 55 -0.13 -6.67 3.00
C LYS A 55 0.70 -5.41 3.26
N ALA A 56 1.64 -5.10 2.37
CA ALA A 56 2.43 -3.87 2.46
C ALA A 56 1.55 -2.62 2.37
N MET A 57 0.57 -2.61 1.45
CA MET A 57 -0.38 -1.51 1.32
C MET A 57 -1.20 -1.30 2.60
N LEU A 58 -1.75 -2.36 3.18
CA LEU A 58 -2.55 -2.29 4.41
C LEU A 58 -1.70 -1.86 5.61
N ASP A 59 -0.49 -2.39 5.74
CA ASP A 59 0.44 -2.04 6.82
C ASP A 59 0.93 -0.58 6.73
N ALA A 60 1.04 -0.04 5.53
CA ALA A 60 1.46 1.34 5.31
C ALA A 60 0.35 2.37 5.58
N MET A 61 -0.87 1.97 5.88
CA MET A 61 -1.97 2.90 6.17
C MET A 61 -1.77 3.61 7.52
N LEU A 62 -1.97 4.92 7.51
CA LEU A 62 -1.94 5.80 8.67
C LEU A 62 -3.35 6.26 9.04
N GLU A 63 -3.50 6.76 10.27
CA GLU A 63 -4.72 7.41 10.75
C GLU A 63 -5.18 8.51 9.78
N GLY A 64 -6.36 8.37 9.19
CA GLY A 64 -6.93 9.29 8.20
C GLY A 64 -6.89 8.77 6.76
N ASP A 65 -6.07 7.76 6.46
CA ASP A 65 -6.11 7.07 5.17
C ASP A 65 -7.42 6.30 5.00
N SER A 66 -7.89 6.16 3.76
CA SER A 66 -9.21 5.60 3.47
C SER A 66 -9.18 4.59 2.33
N PHE A 67 -10.04 3.58 2.41
CA PHE A 67 -10.28 2.67 1.31
C PHE A 67 -11.21 3.32 0.30
N ILE A 68 -10.75 3.44 -0.95
CA ILE A 68 -11.61 3.83 -2.07
C ILE A 68 -12.40 2.62 -2.55
N VAL A 69 -11.72 1.46 -2.62
CA VAL A 69 -12.35 0.18 -2.93
C VAL A 69 -11.85 -0.84 -1.92
N GLU A 70 -12.74 -1.23 -1.02
CA GLU A 70 -12.48 -2.28 -0.03
C GLU A 70 -12.97 -3.64 -0.54
N PRO A 71 -12.10 -4.66 -0.62
CA PRO A 71 -12.51 -6.01 -0.99
C PRO A 71 -13.41 -6.63 0.09
N LYS A 72 -14.55 -7.24 -0.31
CA LYS A 72 -15.49 -7.92 0.60
C LYS A 72 -14.99 -9.24 1.20
N ILE A 73 -13.69 -9.51 1.13
CA ILE A 73 -13.05 -10.71 1.66
C ILE A 73 -12.39 -10.37 3.00
N ARG A 74 -12.47 -11.30 3.97
CA ARG A 74 -11.94 -11.08 5.33
C ARG A 74 -10.47 -10.64 5.36
N THR A 75 -9.65 -11.14 4.43
CA THR A 75 -8.22 -10.81 4.37
C THR A 75 -7.93 -9.48 3.70
N LYS A 76 -8.89 -8.88 2.98
CA LYS A 76 -8.71 -7.68 2.13
C LYS A 76 -7.61 -7.79 1.06
N ILE A 77 -7.11 -9.00 0.75
CA ILE A 77 -6.08 -9.24 -0.27
C ILE A 77 -6.75 -9.51 -1.62
N ALA A 78 -6.93 -8.46 -2.42
CA ALA A 78 -7.45 -8.59 -3.78
C ALA A 78 -6.90 -7.49 -4.69
N GLY A 79 -6.78 -7.77 -5.99
CA GLY A 79 -6.30 -6.77 -6.95
C GLY A 79 -7.21 -5.53 -7.10
N ILE A 80 -8.47 -5.61 -6.64
CA ILE A 80 -9.38 -4.45 -6.61
C ILE A 80 -9.11 -3.51 -5.42
N LEU A 81 -8.31 -3.92 -4.44
CA LEU A 81 -7.98 -3.11 -3.27
C LEU A 81 -7.39 -1.78 -3.74
N THR A 82 -8.05 -0.69 -3.38
CA THR A 82 -7.60 0.67 -3.72
C THR A 82 -7.62 1.52 -2.46
N VAL A 83 -6.47 2.08 -2.11
CA VAL A 83 -6.28 2.88 -0.89
C VAL A 83 -5.89 4.29 -1.30
N ARG A 84 -6.52 5.28 -0.68
CA ARG A 84 -6.10 6.68 -0.72
C ARG A 84 -5.22 6.96 0.49
N TYR A 85 -3.96 7.26 0.22
CA TYR A 85 -2.99 7.69 1.22
C TYR A 85 -2.90 9.20 1.22
N TYR A 86 -3.19 9.84 2.36
CA TYR A 86 -2.98 11.27 2.54
C TYR A 86 -1.50 11.52 2.82
N VAL A 87 -0.87 12.23 1.89
CA VAL A 87 0.57 12.50 1.86
C VAL A 87 0.87 13.98 2.08
N ASP A 88 -0.14 14.80 2.37
CA ASP A 88 0.04 16.19 2.81
C ASP A 88 0.79 16.29 4.15
N ASN A 89 0.60 15.28 5.02
CA ASN A 89 1.26 15.20 6.31
C ASN A 89 1.78 13.78 6.61
N LEU A 90 3.07 13.53 6.34
CA LEU A 90 3.76 12.26 6.61
C LEU A 90 4.47 12.25 7.98
N ASP A 91 3.93 12.92 9.01
CA ASP A 91 4.53 12.93 10.34
C ASP A 91 4.69 11.50 10.91
N PRO A 92 5.90 11.12 11.38
CA PRO A 92 6.17 9.79 11.93
C PRO A 92 5.38 9.49 13.21
N SER A 93 4.81 10.50 13.87
CA SER A 93 3.96 10.37 15.05
C SER A 93 2.53 9.93 14.70
N ARG A 94 2.15 9.90 13.42
CA ARG A 94 0.83 9.41 13.00
C ARG A 94 0.69 7.93 13.36
N ARG A 95 -0.43 7.60 14.00
CA ARG A 95 -0.76 6.22 14.37
C ARG A 95 -1.05 5.39 13.12
N LYS A 96 -0.80 4.07 13.20
CA LYS A 96 -1.20 3.16 12.13
C LYS A 96 -2.73 3.05 12.10
N TYR A 97 -3.28 2.90 10.90
CA TYR A 97 -4.72 2.69 10.73
C TYR A 97 -5.22 1.49 11.56
N ALA A 98 -4.43 0.41 11.61
CA ALA A 98 -4.76 -0.78 12.37
C ALA A 98 -4.94 -0.52 13.88
N ASP A 99 -4.11 0.34 14.47
CA ASP A 99 -4.17 0.67 15.90
C ASP A 99 -5.43 1.48 16.22
N VAL A 100 -5.76 2.46 15.37
CA VAL A 100 -6.97 3.28 15.54
C VAL A 100 -8.24 2.45 15.39
N GLN A 101 -8.25 1.49 14.45
CA GLN A 101 -9.39 0.58 14.29
C GLN A 101 -9.56 -0.37 15.48
N ALA A 102 -8.45 -0.84 16.07
CA ALA A 102 -8.50 -1.72 17.24
C ALA A 102 -9.05 -1.02 18.49
N GLU A 103 -8.82 0.30 18.63
CA GLU A 103 -9.33 1.11 19.74
C GLU A 103 -10.84 1.38 19.63
N GLN A 104 -11.42 1.30 18.42
CA GLN A 104 -12.82 1.59 18.14
C GLN A 104 -13.73 0.33 18.11
N ALA A 105 -13.15 -0.86 18.24
CA ALA A 105 -13.85 -2.15 18.20
C ALA A 105 -14.19 -2.67 19.61
#